data_AF-A0A2P6W891-F1
#
_entry.id   AF-A0A2P6W891-F1
#
_cell.length_a   1.000
_cell.length_b   1.000
_cell.length_c   1.000
_cell.angle_alpha   90.00
_cell.angle_beta   90.00
_cell.angle_gamma   90.00
#
_symmetry.space_group_name_H-M   'P 1'
#
loop_
_entity.id
_entity.type
_entity.pdbx_description
1 polymer ?
#
loop_
_entity_poly.entity_id
_entity_poly.type
_entity_poly.pdbx_seq_one_letter_code
_entity_poly.pdbx_strand_id
1 'polypeptide(L)'
;MEDKRCRKLRGGRIIEIYHSKVPRVIGKKGTMIKQIKEKTGCKIIVGQNGLVWIQGEKENLAAKTIRKIEEEAHVEGLTDKIGDWLEEQLEGDRE
;
A
#
# COMPACT_ATOMS: atom_id res chain seq x y z
N MET A 1 -9.58 21.33 -12.23
CA MET A 1 -9.43 19.91 -11.85
C MET A 1 -10.70 19.21 -12.33
N GLU A 2 -10.68 18.68 -13.56
CA GLU A 2 -11.88 18.11 -14.22
C GLU A 2 -11.78 16.58 -14.40
N ASP A 3 -10.84 15.94 -13.71
CA ASP A 3 -10.72 14.48 -13.70
C ASP A 3 -11.46 13.89 -12.50
N LYS A 4 -12.38 12.93 -12.74
CA LYS A 4 -13.19 12.28 -11.67
C LYS A 4 -12.34 11.60 -10.58
N ARG A 5 -11.06 11.32 -10.86
CA ARG A 5 -10.14 10.68 -9.91
C ARG A 5 -9.42 11.69 -9.01
N CYS A 6 -9.35 12.96 -9.42
CA CYS A 6 -8.69 14.01 -8.64
C CYS A 6 -9.64 14.56 -7.57
N ARG A 7 -9.16 14.59 -6.33
CA ARG A 7 -9.86 15.22 -5.21
C ARG A 7 -8.85 15.85 -4.27
N LYS A 8 -9.27 16.88 -3.51
CA LYS A 8 -8.45 17.39 -2.41
C LYS A 8 -8.34 16.31 -1.34
N LEU A 9 -7.12 15.84 -1.10
CA LEU A 9 -6.83 14.89 -0.02
C LEU A 9 -6.78 15.66 1.30
N ARG A 10 -7.54 15.22 2.29
CA ARG A 10 -7.57 15.80 3.64
C ARG A 10 -7.28 14.70 4.66
N GLY A 11 -6.36 14.99 5.58
CA GLY A 11 -5.90 14.05 6.59
C GLY A 11 -5.14 12.85 6.00
N GLY A 12 -5.00 11.83 6.84
CA GLY A 12 -4.21 10.64 6.55
C GLY A 12 -2.71 10.91 6.52
N ARG A 13 -1.96 9.96 5.96
CA ARG A 13 -0.50 10.00 5.84
C ARG A 13 -0.05 9.91 4.40
N ILE A 14 1.00 10.68 4.06
CA ILE A 14 1.72 10.54 2.80
C ILE A 14 3.04 9.85 3.08
N ILE A 15 3.40 8.88 2.24
CA ILE A 15 4.72 8.27 2.21
C ILE A 15 5.31 8.40 0.80
N GLU A 16 6.63 8.38 0.74
CA GLU A 16 7.39 8.47 -0.49
C GLU A 16 8.05 7.12 -0.73
N ILE A 17 7.96 6.65 -1.98
CA ILE A 17 8.64 5.45 -2.46
C ILE A 17 9.39 5.77 -3.75
N TYR A 18 10.37 4.93 -4.10
CA TYR A 18 11.03 5.04 -5.39
C TYR A 18 10.02 4.87 -6.53
N HIS A 19 9.96 5.86 -7.43
CA HIS A 19 9.09 5.86 -8.61
C HIS A 19 9.23 4.57 -9.44
N SER A 20 10.44 4.02 -9.55
CA SER A 20 10.71 2.77 -10.28
C SER A 20 10.05 1.54 -9.66
N LYS A 21 9.66 1.61 -8.38
CA LYS A 21 9.01 0.51 -7.62
C LYS A 21 7.49 0.66 -7.55
N VAL A 22 6.93 1.79 -7.97
CA VAL A 22 5.47 2.02 -8.04
C VAL A 22 4.71 0.90 -8.79
N PRO A 23 5.13 0.43 -9.98
CA PRO A 23 4.42 -0.63 -10.69
C PRO A 23 4.38 -1.94 -9.89
N ARG A 24 5.44 -2.21 -9.11
CA ARG A 24 5.54 -3.38 -8.25
C ARG A 24 4.57 -3.31 -7.09
N VAL A 25 4.46 -2.16 -6.44
CA VAL A 25 3.50 -1.91 -5.33
C VAL A 25 2.06 -2.03 -5.80
N ILE A 26 1.74 -1.57 -7.01
CA ILE A 26 0.41 -1.76 -7.61
C ILE A 26 0.16 -3.25 -7.86
N GLY A 27 1.17 -3.96 -8.37
CA GLY A 27 1.09 -5.37 -8.73
C GLY A 27 0.34 -5.59 -10.05
N LYS A 28 0.39 -6.82 -10.57
CA LYS A 28 -0.27 -7.18 -11.83
C LYS A 28 -1.78 -6.93 -11.71
N LYS A 29 -2.35 -6.11 -12.62
CA LYS A 29 -3.76 -5.67 -12.58
C LYS A 29 -4.21 -5.00 -11.28
N GLY A 30 -3.29 -4.50 -10.46
CA GLY A 30 -3.65 -3.90 -9.17
C GLY A 30 -3.92 -4.90 -8.05
N THR A 31 -3.60 -6.19 -8.21
CA THR A 31 -3.90 -7.22 -7.20
C THR A 31 -3.25 -6.90 -5.86
N MET A 32 -2.00 -6.46 -5.85
CA MET A 32 -1.24 -6.23 -4.62
C MET A 32 -1.82 -5.06 -3.83
N ILE A 33 -2.05 -3.92 -4.48
CA ILE A 33 -2.67 -2.77 -3.82
C ILE A 33 -4.10 -3.06 -3.35
N LYS A 34 -4.85 -3.91 -4.09
CA LYS A 34 -6.19 -4.32 -3.71
C LYS A 34 -6.16 -5.17 -2.43
N GLN A 35 -5.27 -6.15 -2.34
CA GLN A 35 -5.10 -6.97 -1.14
C GLN A 35 -4.75 -6.14 0.08
N ILE A 36 -3.82 -5.17 -0.05
CA ILE A 36 -3.45 -4.29 1.08
C ILE A 36 -4.67 -3.49 1.53
N LYS A 37 -5.45 -2.92 0.60
CA LYS A 37 -6.69 -2.19 0.92
C LYS A 37 -7.73 -3.06 1.62
N GLU A 38 -7.93 -4.29 1.13
CA GLU A 38 -8.90 -5.23 1.69
C GLU A 38 -8.49 -5.68 3.10
N LYS A 39 -7.21 -6.03 3.32
CA LYS A 39 -6.72 -6.48 4.63
C LYS A 39 -6.60 -5.37 5.66
N THR A 40 -6.11 -4.19 5.26
CA THR A 40 -5.91 -3.06 6.20
C THR A 40 -7.18 -2.21 6.39
N GLY A 41 -8.18 -2.35 5.52
CA GLY A 41 -9.35 -1.47 5.47
C GLY A 41 -9.03 -0.01 5.09
N CYS A 42 -7.79 0.29 4.72
CA CYS A 42 -7.34 1.65 4.45
C CYS A 42 -7.61 2.09 3.01
N LYS A 43 -7.89 3.38 2.83
CA LYS A 43 -7.93 4.04 1.52
C LYS A 43 -6.50 4.38 1.10
N ILE A 44 -6.06 3.78 0.00
CA ILE A 44 -4.70 3.99 -0.52
C ILE A 44 -4.77 4.53 -1.95
N ILE A 45 -4.05 5.61 -2.21
CA ILE A 45 -3.90 6.23 -3.53
C ILE A 45 -2.40 6.27 -3.84
N VAL A 46 -2.03 5.60 -4.93
CA VAL A 46 -0.64 5.50 -5.39
C VAL A 46 -0.46 6.45 -6.58
N GLY A 47 0.37 7.47 -6.40
CA GLY A 47 0.82 8.35 -7.48
C GLY A 47 1.96 7.72 -8.27
N GLN A 48 1.98 7.93 -9.60
CA GLN A 48 3.07 7.47 -10.45
C GLN A 48 4.41 8.17 -10.15
N ASN A 49 4.37 9.27 -9.42
CA ASN A 49 5.54 10.01 -8.93
C ASN A 49 6.16 9.43 -7.65
N GLY A 50 5.66 8.30 -7.15
CA GLY A 50 6.15 7.68 -5.91
C GLY A 50 5.52 8.23 -4.63
N LEU A 51 4.59 9.18 -4.72
CA LEU A 51 3.80 9.62 -3.57
C LEU A 51 2.63 8.68 -3.34
N VAL A 52 2.56 8.07 -2.17
CA VAL A 52 1.45 7.22 -1.76
C VAL A 52 0.72 7.87 -0.59
N TRP A 53 -0.56 8.16 -0.80
CA TRP A 53 -1.44 8.65 0.23
C TRP A 53 -2.24 7.50 0.83
N ILE A 54 -2.29 7.44 2.15
CA ILE A 54 -2.92 6.41 2.94
C ILE A 54 -3.86 7.12 3.93
N GLN A 55 -5.05 6.58 4.12
CA GLN A 55 -6.01 7.05 5.11
C GLN A 55 -6.80 5.88 5.67
N GLY A 56 -6.86 5.75 6.99
CA GLY A 56 -7.60 4.71 7.69
C GLY A 56 -7.18 4.63 9.15
N GLU A 57 -7.55 3.56 9.85
CA GLU A 57 -7.07 3.32 11.22
C GLU A 57 -5.68 2.66 11.21
N LYS A 58 -5.44 1.77 10.26
CA LYS A 58 -4.20 0.98 10.13
C LYS A 58 -3.18 1.61 9.18
N GLU A 59 -3.06 2.93 9.19
CA GLU A 59 -2.17 3.69 8.28
C GLU A 59 -0.71 3.28 8.44
N ASN A 60 -0.28 3.03 9.68
CA ASN A 60 1.07 2.58 9.99
C ASN A 60 1.35 1.20 9.40
N LEU A 61 0.39 0.28 9.48
CA LEU A 61 0.54 -1.05 8.91
C LEU A 61 0.66 -0.97 7.39
N ALA A 62 -0.26 -0.28 6.73
CA ALA A 62 -0.23 -0.09 5.27
C ALA A 62 1.08 0.57 4.81
N ALA A 63 1.57 1.59 5.53
CA ALA A 63 2.83 2.24 5.23
C ALA A 63 4.04 1.30 5.37
N LYS A 64 4.08 0.48 6.44
CA LYS A 64 5.12 -0.54 6.63
C LYS A 64 5.08 -1.58 5.51
N THR A 65 3.89 -2.04 5.12
CA THR A 65 3.73 -2.98 4.00
C THR A 65 4.32 -2.42 2.71
N ILE A 66 3.98 -1.18 2.36
CA ILE A 66 4.45 -0.55 1.12
C ILE A 66 5.98 -0.42 1.11
N ARG A 67 6.60 -0.06 2.24
CA ARG A 67 8.06 -0.03 2.39
C ARG A 67 8.69 -1.42 2.25
N LYS A 68 8.12 -2.43 2.89
CA LYS A 68 8.59 -3.81 2.77
C LYS A 68 8.55 -4.31 1.31
N ILE A 69 7.51 -3.94 0.56
CA ILE A 69 7.40 -4.25 -0.87
C ILE A 69 8.47 -3.54 -1.70
N GLU A 70 8.80 -2.30 -1.35
CA GLU A 70 9.87 -1.55 -2.02
C GLU A 70 11.22 -2.25 -1.86
N GLU A 71 11.54 -2.67 -0.64
CA GLU A 71 12.80 -3.34 -0.30
C GLU A 71 12.88 -4.75 -0.94
N GLU A 72 11.79 -5.51 -0.87
CA GLU A 72 11.71 -6.89 -1.38
C GLU A 72 11.22 -6.99 -2.84
N ALA A 73 11.23 -5.88 -3.58
CA ALA A 73 10.67 -5.80 -4.94
C ALA A 73 11.28 -6.81 -5.94
N HIS A 74 12.47 -7.33 -5.65
CA HIS A 74 13.22 -8.28 -6.48
C HIS A 74 12.83 -9.76 -6.23
N VAL A 75 12.04 -10.04 -5.20
CA VAL A 75 11.70 -11.41 -4.78
C VAL A 75 10.52 -11.95 -5.58
N GLU A 76 10.61 -13.18 -6.06
CA GLU A 76 9.49 -13.89 -6.70
C GLU A 76 8.48 -14.39 -5.65
N GLY A 77 7.19 -14.43 -5.99
CA GLY A 77 6.14 -14.83 -5.04
C GLY A 77 5.89 -13.83 -3.89
N LEU A 78 6.32 -12.57 -4.04
CA LEU A 78 6.16 -11.53 -3.01
C LEU A 78 4.70 -11.28 -2.60
N THR A 79 3.74 -11.48 -3.51
CA THR A 79 2.31 -11.27 -3.25
C THR A 79 1.83 -12.15 -2.10
N ASP A 80 2.13 -13.44 -2.13
CA ASP A 80 1.72 -14.41 -1.12
C ASP A 80 2.43 -14.13 0.22
N LYS A 81 3.74 -13.87 0.18
CA LYS A 81 4.53 -13.51 1.37
C LYS A 81 4.01 -12.27 2.08
N ILE A 82 3.64 -11.24 1.32
CA ILE A 82 3.08 -10.00 1.89
C ILE A 82 1.67 -10.24 2.42
N GLY A 83 0.91 -11.14 1.78
CA GLY A 83 -0.38 -11.58 2.27
C GLY A 83 -0.26 -12.19 3.68
N ASP A 84 0.59 -13.19 3.83
CA ASP A 84 0.84 -13.91 5.08
C ASP A 84 1.35 -12.96 6.17
N TRP A 85 2.34 -12.13 5.83
CA TRP A 85 2.89 -11.11 6.74
C TRP A 85 1.83 -10.09 7.21
N LEU A 86 0.90 -9.70 6.33
CA LEU A 86 -0.20 -8.81 6.71
C LEU A 86 -1.17 -9.48 7.69
N GLU A 87 -1.42 -10.78 7.57
CA GLU A 87 -2.30 -11.51 8.50
C GLU A 87 -1.67 -11.60 9.90
N GLU A 88 -0.39 -11.99 10.00
CA GLU A 88 0.33 -12.01 11.27
C GLU A 88 0.31 -10.65 11.99
N GLN A 89 0.53 -9.56 11.24
CA GLN A 89 0.51 -8.22 11.83
C GLN A 89 -0.90 -7.77 12.26
N LEU A 90 -1.96 -8.31 11.65
CA LEU A 90 -3.34 -8.02 12.06
C LEU A 90 -3.76 -8.82 13.29
N GLU A 91 -3.20 -10.02 13.47
CA GLU A 91 -3.42 -10.86 14.65
C GLU A 91 -2.68 -10.33 15.87
N GLY A 92 -1.42 -9.88 15.73
CA GLY A 92 -0.64 -9.30 16.84
C GLY A 92 -1.12 -7.94 17.35
N ASP A 93 -2.04 -7.27 16.64
CA ASP A 93 -2.66 -6.01 17.05
C ASP A 93 -3.95 -6.25 17.88
N ARG A 94 -4.38 -7.51 18.04
CA ARG A 94 -5.56 -7.91 18.82
C ARG A 94 -5.24 -8.32 20.27
N GLU A 95 -3.97 -8.32 20.68
CA GLU A 95 -3.52 -8.50 22.07
C GLU A 95 -3.19 -7.16 22.73
#